data_AF-A0A3D2XLQ1-F1
#
_entry.id   AF-A0A3D2XLQ1-F1
#
_cell.length_a   1.000
_cell.length_b   1.000
_cell.length_c   1.000
_cell.angle_alpha   90.00
_cell.angle_beta   90.00
_cell.angle_gamma   90.00
#
_symmetry.space_group_name_H-M   'P 1'
#
loop_
_entity.id
_entity.type
_entity.pdbx_description
1 polymer ?
#
loop_
_entity_poly.entity_id
_entity_poly.type
_entity_poly.pdbx_seq_one_letter_code
_entity_poly.pdbx_strand_id
1 'polypeptide(L)' 'IQNGFQGLEGQNIPFMSDTYIETVSNRYIELYENITGDAFVRSDLSNINHRIETNVLNFLSTL' A
#
# COMPACT_ATOMS: atom_id res chain seq x y z
N ILE A 1 -12.44 2.42 19.96
CA ILE A 1 -11.57 1.86 18.89
C ILE A 1 -12.49 1.25 17.86
N GLN A 2 -12.62 1.88 16.70
CA GLN A 2 -13.52 1.41 15.64
C GLN A 2 -12.92 0.10 15.07
N ASN A 3 -13.68 -0.99 15.13
CA ASN A 3 -13.41 -2.30 14.49
C ASN A 3 -12.35 -3.25 15.10
N GLY A 4 -11.79 -2.97 16.29
CA GLY A 4 -11.04 -3.97 17.08
C GLY A 4 -9.77 -4.58 16.45
N PHE A 5 -9.32 -4.07 15.29
CA PHE A 5 -8.11 -4.50 14.59
C PHE A 5 -6.96 -3.54 14.90
N GLN A 6 -5.88 -4.07 15.46
CA GLN A 6 -4.67 -3.31 15.81
C GLN A 6 -3.38 -4.05 15.37
N GLY A 7 -3.53 -5.12 14.57
CA GLY A 7 -2.41 -5.89 14.04
C GLY A 7 -1.79 -6.89 15.01
N LEU A 8 -2.52 -7.32 16.05
CA LEU A 8 -2.04 -8.38 16.94
C LEU A 8 -2.35 -9.77 16.39
N GLU A 9 -1.56 -10.75 16.82
CA GLU A 9 -1.80 -12.16 16.55
C GLU A 9 -3.20 -12.60 17.00
N GLY A 10 -3.88 -13.41 16.19
CA GLY A 10 -5.24 -13.90 16.47
C GLY A 10 -6.37 -12.93 16.15
N GLN A 11 -6.07 -11.70 15.70
CA GLN A 11 -7.10 -10.77 15.23
C GLN A 11 -7.53 -11.07 13.78
N ASN A 12 -8.83 -10.93 13.52
CA ASN A 12 -9.36 -11.02 12.17
C ASN A 12 -9.13 -9.72 11.41
N ILE A 13 -8.65 -9.85 10.17
CA ILE A 13 -8.50 -8.71 9.26
C ILE A 13 -9.90 -8.22 8.88
N PRO A 14 -10.19 -6.91 9.02
CA PRO A 14 -11.47 -6.36 8.61
C PRO A 14 -11.66 -6.49 7.10
N PHE A 15 -12.91 -6.64 6.66
CA PHE A 15 -13.23 -6.61 5.24
C PHE A 15 -12.91 -5.22 4.67
N MET A 16 -12.10 -5.18 3.62
CA MET A 16 -11.74 -3.96 2.90
C MET A 16 -12.37 -4.01 1.51
N SER A 17 -13.51 -3.32 1.35
CA SER A 17 -14.12 -3.16 0.03
C SER A 17 -13.26 -2.26 -0.86
N ASP A 18 -13.36 -2.45 -2.18
CA ASP A 18 -12.67 -1.59 -3.15
C ASP A 18 -12.98 -0.10 -2.93
N THR A 19 -14.24 0.21 -2.62
CA THR A 19 -14.69 1.57 -2.29
C THR A 19 -14.02 2.13 -1.04
N TYR A 20 -13.89 1.33 0.02
CA TYR A 20 -13.22 1.76 1.24
C TYR A 20 -11.73 1.98 0.99
N ILE A 21 -11.08 1.05 0.28
CA ILE A 21 -9.68 1.15 -0.12
C ILE A 21 -9.44 2.43 -0.93
N GLU A 22 -10.31 2.75 -1.88
CA GLU A 22 -10.22 3.97 -2.68
C GLU A 22 -10.31 5.23 -1.83
N THR A 23 -11.28 5.31 -0.91
CA THR A 23 -11.43 6.49 -0.03
C THR A 23 -10.21 6.71 0.86
N VAL A 24 -9.68 5.64 1.46
CA VAL A 24 -8.48 5.69 2.30
C VAL A 24 -7.27 6.11 1.45
N SER A 25 -7.10 5.49 0.28
CA SER A 25 -6.00 5.80 -0.65
C SER A 25 -6.01 7.27 -1.06
N ASN A 26 -7.16 7.80 -1.47
CA ASN A 26 -7.29 9.19 -1.90
C ASN A 26 -6.96 10.16 -0.76
N ARG A 27 -7.35 9.83 0.49
CA ARG A 27 -7.00 10.65 1.65
C ARG A 27 -5.49 10.70 1.89
N TYR A 28 -4.79 9.57 1.76
CA TYR A 28 -3.33 9.55 1.92
C TYR A 28 -2.59 10.26 0.78
N ILE A 29 -3.10 10.14 -0.45
CA ILE A 29 -2.60 10.91 -1.61
C ILE A 29 -2.72 12.40 -1.34
N GLU A 30 -3.92 12.87 -0.97
CA GLU A 30 -4.18 14.27 -0.64
C GLU A 30 -3.25 14.78 0.48
N LEU A 31 -3.05 13.98 1.54
CA LEU A 31 -2.14 14.33 2.62
C LEU A 31 -0.69 14.44 2.15
N TYR A 32 -0.23 13.49 1.33
CA TYR A 32 1.12 13.54 0.75
C TYR A 32 1.32 14.81 -0.08
N GLU A 33 0.39 15.10 -0.99
CA GLU A 33 0.47 16.27 -1.88
C GLU A 33 0.45 17.58 -1.10
N ASN A 34 -0.39 17.66 -0.06
CA ASN A 34 -0.46 18.85 0.82
C ASN A 34 0.80 19.05 1.68
N ILE A 35 1.42 17.97 2.16
CA ILE A 35 2.60 18.04 3.03
C ILE A 35 3.87 18.31 2.23
N THR A 36 3.99 17.70 1.06
CA THR A 36 5.22 17.75 0.25
C THR A 36 5.20 18.83 -0.83
N GLY A 37 4.02 19.19 -1.33
CA GLY A 37 3.85 20.05 -2.51
C GLY A 37 4.04 19.32 -3.85
N ASP A 38 4.39 18.04 -3.82
CA ASP A 38 4.61 17.22 -5.01
C ASP A 38 3.34 16.43 -5.36
N ALA A 39 3.05 16.27 -6.65
CA ALA A 39 1.94 15.44 -7.11
C ALA A 39 2.24 13.95 -6.88
N PHE A 40 1.27 13.20 -6.36
CA PHE A 40 1.43 11.77 -6.16
C PHE A 40 1.32 11.02 -7.49
N VAL A 41 2.38 10.29 -7.86
CA VAL A 41 2.38 9.47 -9.08
C VAL A 41 2.10 8.01 -8.72
N ARG A 42 0.92 7.52 -9.10
CA ARG A 42 0.58 6.10 -8.96
C ARG A 42 1.53 5.25 -9.79
N SER A 43 2.12 4.23 -9.17
CA SER A 43 2.95 3.26 -9.87
C SER A 43 2.11 2.37 -10.78
N ASP A 44 2.68 1.98 -11.92
CA ASP A 44 2.07 0.98 -12.78
C ASP A 44 1.97 -0.38 -12.06
N LEU A 45 0.77 -0.95 -12.10
CA LEU A 45 0.40 -2.22 -11.48
C LEU A 45 0.29 -3.37 -12.50
N SER A 46 0.47 -3.09 -13.80
CA SER A 46 0.31 -4.07 -14.89
C SER A 46 1.19 -5.31 -14.73
N ASN A 47 2.38 -5.17 -14.15
CA ASN A 47 3.35 -6.26 -14.00
C ASN A 47 3.97 -6.33 -12.59
N ILE A 48 3.12 -6.21 -11.56
CA ILE A 48 3.58 -6.15 -10.16
C ILE A 48 4.37 -7.38 -9.72
N ASN A 49 3.95 -8.59 -10.13
CA ASN A 49 4.60 -9.83 -9.73
C ASN A 49 6.05 -9.89 -10.23
N HIS A 50 6.27 -9.60 -11.53
CA HIS A 50 7.61 -9.58 -12.10
C HIS A 50 8.50 -8.51 -11.46
N ARG A 51 7.94 -7.33 -11.13
CA ARG A 51 8.69 -6.27 -10.44
C ARG A 51 9.15 -6.73 -9.06
N ILE A 52 8.27 -7.39 -8.30
CA ILE A 52 8.60 -7.93 -6.98
C ILE A 52 9.70 -8.99 -7.11
N GLU A 53 9.51 -9.96 -8.00
CA GLU A 53 10.47 -11.03 -8.25
C GLU A 53 11.85 -10.47 -8.64
N THR A 54 11.90 -9.55 -9.60
CA THR A 54 13.13 -8.92 -10.07
C THR A 54 13.87 -8.23 -8.92
N ASN A 55 13.16 -7.46 -8.09
CA ASN A 55 13.77 -6.75 -6.98
C ASN A 55 14.31 -7.70 -5.91
N VAL A 56 13.60 -8.79 -5.62
CA VAL A 56 14.04 -9.82 -4.66
C VAL A 56 15.28 -10.53 -5.20
N LEU A 57 15.28 -10.98 -6.45
CA LEU A 57 16.43 -11.65 -7.07
C LEU A 57 17.66 -10.73 -7.15
N ASN A 58 17.47 -9.45 -7.49
CA ASN A 58 18.54 -8.47 -7.50
C ASN A 58 19.17 -8.33 -6.11
N PHE A 59 18.37 -8.18 -5.06
CA PHE A 59 18.88 -8.13 -3.69
C PHE A 59 19.64 -9.42 -3.33
N LEU A 60 19.08 -10.58 -3.64
CA LEU A 60 19.71 -11.87 -3.34
C LEU A 60 21.04 -12.06 -4.07
N SER A 61 21.21 -11.47 -5.26
CA SER A 61 22.48 -11.52 -6.01
C SER A 61 23.59 -10.62 -5.43
N THR A 62 23.24 -9.71 -4.51
CA THR A 62 24.21 -8.85 -3.80
C THR A 62 24.71 -9.43 -2.47
N LEU A 63 24.17 -10.58 -2.05
CA LEU A 63 24.65 -11.39 -0.93
C LEU A 63 25.82 -12.28 -1.36
#